data_AF-A0A9C9NIC1-F1
#
_entry.id   AF-A0A9C9NIC1-F1
#
_cell.length_a   1.000
_cell.length_b   1.000
_cell.length_c   1.000
_cell.angle_alpha   90.00
_cell.angle_beta   90.00
_cell.angle_gamma   90.00
#
_symmetry.space_group_name_H-M   'P 1'
#
loop_
_entity.id
_entity.type
_entity.pdbx_description
1 polymer ?
#
loop_
_entity_poly.entity_id
_entity_poly.type
_entity_poly.pdbx_seq_one_letter_code
_entity_poly.pdbx_strand_id
1 'polypeptide(L)'
;MNAFDLVVTVALGSILASVILNKDTSLSEGLFAFVLLCGLQYAVAWTSLRWKPVQNLVKAEPTLLFFDGRFLSAMLSKERVTEQEVLAAIRSQGTADLANVRAVVLETDGSFSVVVAPHGSPLTTLRHVQGSPDGVSPPSEV
;
A
#
# COMPACT_ATOMS: atom_id res chain seq x y z
N MET A 1 2.03 1.86 10.97
CA MET A 1 2.17 3.33 10.98
C MET A 1 2.62 3.73 9.59
N ASN A 2 1.91 4.66 8.94
CA ASN A 2 2.22 5.07 7.56
C ASN A 2 3.58 5.81 7.54
N ALA A 3 4.38 5.68 6.50
CA ALA A 3 5.68 6.37 6.36
C ALA A 3 5.54 7.90 6.59
N PHE A 4 4.39 8.46 6.23
CA PHE A 4 4.05 9.85 6.53
C PHE A 4 4.03 10.18 8.03
N ASP A 5 3.46 9.29 8.85
CA ASP A 5 3.37 9.47 10.31
C ASP A 5 4.75 9.49 10.98
N LEU A 6 5.68 8.68 10.46
CA LEU A 6 7.09 8.68 10.86
C LEU A 6 7.75 10.03 10.54
N VAL A 7 7.60 10.53 9.32
CA VAL A 7 8.19 11.82 8.88
C VAL A 7 7.67 12.97 9.73
N VAL A 8 6.37 12.97 10.01
CA VAL A 8 5.71 14.00 10.84
C VAL A 8 6.22 13.97 12.27
N THR A 9 6.35 12.78 12.86
CA THR A 9 6.89 12.61 14.22
C THR A 9 8.32 13.14 14.32
N VAL A 10 9.17 12.82 13.33
CA VAL A 10 10.55 13.33 13.25
C VAL A 10 10.59 14.86 13.11
N ALA A 11 9.73 15.43 12.26
CA ALA A 11 9.66 16.88 12.06
C ALA A 11 9.22 17.62 13.34
N LEU A 12 8.23 17.07 14.07
CA LEU A 12 7.77 17.59 15.35
C LEU A 12 8.88 17.60 16.41
N GLY A 13 9.64 16.50 16.51
CA GLY A 13 10.79 16.41 17.40
C GLY A 13 11.87 17.45 17.06
N SER A 14 12.13 17.67 15.77
CA SER A 14 13.09 18.68 15.30
C SER A 14 12.65 20.10 15.67
N ILE A 15 11.37 20.44 15.49
CA ILE A 15 10.85 21.76 15.84
C ILE A 15 10.94 22.01 17.35
N LEU A 16 10.53 21.03 18.17
CA LEU A 16 10.65 21.12 19.63
C LEU A 16 12.11 21.31 20.08
N ALA A 17 13.04 20.55 19.51
CA ALA A 17 14.46 20.68 19.80
C ALA A 17 14.98 22.08 19.44
N SER A 18 14.62 22.60 18.27
CA SER A 18 15.02 23.96 17.84
C SER A 18 14.49 25.05 18.76
N VAL A 19 13.22 24.96 19.18
CA VAL A 19 12.60 25.94 20.10
C VAL A 19 13.23 25.91 21.49
N ILE A 20 13.61 24.72 21.98
CA ILE A 20 14.24 24.57 23.30
C ILE A 20 15.70 25.05 23.28
N LEU A 21 16.44 24.77 22.19
CA LEU A 21 17.89 24.98 22.14
C LEU A 21 18.28 26.39 21.68
N ASN A 22 17.47 27.05 20.84
CA ASN A 22 17.74 28.39 20.35
C ASN A 22 16.92 29.44 21.13
N LYS A 23 17.63 30.31 21.87
CA LYS A 23 17.01 31.44 22.60
C LYS A 23 16.49 32.55 21.70
N ASP A 24 16.93 32.60 20.44
CA ASP A 24 16.53 33.61 19.47
C ASP A 24 15.21 33.26 18.77
N THR A 25 14.78 31.99 18.82
CA THR A 25 13.47 31.58 18.30
C THR A 25 12.37 31.91 19.30
N SER A 26 11.43 32.76 18.87
CA SER A 26 10.30 33.14 19.71
C SER A 26 9.30 31.98 19.83
N LEU A 27 8.64 31.86 20.99
CA LEU A 27 7.53 30.91 21.19
C LEU A 27 6.43 31.03 20.10
N SER A 28 6.25 32.23 19.56
CA SER A 28 5.33 32.49 18.44
C SER A 28 5.74 31.78 17.14
N GLU A 29 7.04 31.67 16.87
CA GLU A 29 7.57 30.97 15.68
C GLU A 29 7.40 29.45 15.85
N GLY A 30 7.64 28.92 17.04
CA GLY A 30 7.37 27.52 17.37
C GLY A 30 5.89 27.16 17.24
N LEU A 31 5.00 28.01 17.74
CA LEU A 31 3.55 27.83 17.61
C LEU A 31 3.10 27.93 16.14
N PHE A 32 3.66 28.86 15.38
CA PHE A 32 3.40 28.99 13.94
C PHE A 32 3.84 27.74 13.19
N ALA A 33 5.05 27.23 13.45
CA ALA A 33 5.55 26.01 12.83
C ALA A 33 4.68 24.80 13.19
N PHE A 34 4.24 24.67 14.44
CA PHE A 34 3.35 23.61 14.89
C PHE A 34 1.98 23.67 14.19
N VAL A 35 1.35 24.84 14.14
CA VAL A 35 0.05 25.05 13.48
C VAL A 35 0.17 24.81 11.96
N LEU A 36 1.26 25.27 11.35
CA LEU A 36 1.54 25.05 9.93
C LEU A 36 1.67 23.56 9.63
N LEU A 37 2.39 22.81 10.47
CA LEU A 37 2.61 21.38 10.29
C LEU A 37 1.32 20.59 10.50
N CYS A 38 0.52 20.92 11.52
CA CYS A 38 -0.82 20.35 11.70
C CYS A 38 -1.76 20.70 10.55
N GLY A 39 -1.69 21.93 10.04
CA GLY A 39 -2.46 22.38 8.88
C GLY A 39 -2.09 21.61 7.62
N LEU A 40 -0.80 21.36 7.40
CA LEU A 40 -0.31 20.53 6.29
C LEU A 40 -0.80 19.08 6.42
N GLN A 41 -0.74 18.50 7.64
CA GLN A 41 -1.27 17.17 7.94
C GLN A 41 -2.75 17.07 7.53
N TYR A 42 -3.54 18.04 7.98
CA TYR A 42 -4.97 18.11 7.70
C TYR A 42 -5.23 18.31 6.20
N ALA A 43 -4.47 19.19 5.54
CA ALA A 43 -4.60 19.43 4.12
C ALA A 43 -4.30 18.17 3.29
N VAL A 44 -3.25 17.42 3.64
CA VAL A 44 -2.90 16.14 2.99
C VAL A 44 -4.00 15.10 3.21
N ALA A 45 -4.48 14.92 4.44
CA ALA A 45 -5.55 14.00 4.74
C ALA A 45 -6.85 14.36 3.98
N TRP A 46 -7.19 15.65 3.97
CA TRP A 46 -8.39 16.14 3.30
C TRP A 46 -8.32 16.03 1.77
N THR A 47 -7.18 16.39 1.17
CA THR A 47 -6.97 16.26 -0.29
C THR A 47 -6.94 14.79 -0.73
N SER A 48 -6.33 13.90 0.06
CA SER A 48 -6.32 12.46 -0.22
C SER A 48 -7.73 11.84 -0.22
N LEU A 49 -8.64 12.36 0.61
CA LEU A 49 -10.04 11.92 0.66
C LEU A 49 -10.91 12.52 -0.46
N ARG A 50 -10.54 13.68 -1.01
CA ARG A 50 -11.40 14.46 -1.92
C ARG A 50 -11.02 14.28 -3.40
N TRP A 51 -9.76 14.04 -3.73
CA TRP A 51 -9.26 14.06 -5.11
C TRP A 51 -8.85 12.66 -5.60
N LYS A 52 -9.58 12.12 -6.59
CA LYS A 52 -9.29 10.83 -7.24
C LYS A 52 -7.84 10.65 -7.74
N PRO A 53 -7.15 11.64 -8.34
CA PRO A 53 -5.75 11.45 -8.74
C PRO A 53 -4.78 11.37 -7.55
N VAL A 54 -5.02 12.11 -6.47
CA VAL A 54 -4.25 11.97 -5.22
C VAL A 54 -4.58 10.65 -4.55
N GLN A 55 -5.83 10.23 -4.61
CA GLN A 55 -6.28 8.94 -4.15
C GLN A 55 -5.60 7.80 -4.93
N ASN A 56 -5.40 7.90 -6.24
CA ASN A 56 -4.67 6.89 -7.03
C ASN A 56 -3.14 6.96 -6.83
N LEU A 57 -2.61 8.14 -6.46
CA LEU A 57 -1.19 8.28 -6.11
C LEU A 57 -0.89 7.76 -4.69
N VAL A 58 -1.87 7.84 -3.78
CA VAL A 58 -1.73 7.47 -2.36
C VAL A 58 -2.30 6.08 -2.06
N LYS A 59 -3.34 5.64 -2.76
CA LYS A 59 -3.85 4.26 -2.71
C LYS A 59 -3.16 3.48 -3.82
N ALA A 60 -2.12 2.74 -3.45
CA ALA A 60 -1.79 1.54 -4.20
C ALA A 60 -3.04 0.65 -4.23
N GLU A 61 -3.38 0.09 -5.38
CA GLU A 61 -4.37 -0.98 -5.46
C GLU A 61 -3.62 -2.32 -5.36
N PRO A 62 -4.16 -3.33 -4.68
CA PRO A 62 -3.53 -4.63 -4.67
C PRO A 62 -3.48 -5.19 -6.10
N THR A 63 -2.32 -5.68 -6.50
CA THR A 63 -2.03 -6.07 -7.89
C THR A 63 -1.78 -7.58 -7.98
N LEU A 64 -2.47 -8.26 -8.90
CA LEU A 64 -2.26 -9.67 -9.15
C LEU A 64 -0.96 -9.87 -9.94
N LEU A 65 -0.04 -10.68 -9.40
CA LEU A 65 1.27 -10.95 -10.01
C LEU A 65 1.37 -12.36 -10.60
N PHE A 66 0.66 -13.31 -10.03
CA PHE A 66 0.62 -14.70 -10.47
C PHE A 66 -0.80 -15.23 -10.36
N PHE A 67 -1.24 -15.99 -11.36
CA PHE A 67 -2.56 -16.61 -11.38
C PHE A 67 -2.55 -17.89 -12.21
N ASP A 68 -3.09 -18.97 -11.66
CA ASP A 68 -3.31 -20.24 -12.39
C ASP A 68 -2.06 -20.82 -13.09
N GLY A 69 -0.94 -20.90 -12.38
CA GLY A 69 0.30 -21.42 -12.98
C GLY A 69 1.02 -20.42 -13.89
N ARG A 70 0.50 -19.19 -14.06
CA ARG A 70 1.09 -18.19 -14.95
C ARG A 70 1.47 -16.90 -14.22
N PHE A 71 2.69 -16.43 -14.49
CA PHE A 71 3.13 -15.11 -14.11
C PHE A 71 2.51 -14.05 -15.01
N LEU A 72 2.03 -12.97 -14.43
CA LEU A 72 1.46 -11.84 -15.15
C LEU A 72 2.57 -10.83 -15.45
N SER A 73 3.37 -11.09 -16.49
CA SER A 73 4.58 -10.32 -16.82
C SER A 73 4.36 -8.81 -16.96
N ALA A 74 3.18 -8.40 -17.46
CA ALA A 74 2.79 -7.00 -17.54
C ALA A 74 2.67 -6.33 -16.15
N MET A 75 2.08 -7.05 -15.19
CA MET A 75 1.91 -6.56 -13.81
C MET A 75 3.23 -6.59 -13.05
N LEU A 76 4.04 -7.64 -13.22
CA LEU A 76 5.40 -7.72 -12.69
C LEU A 76 6.26 -6.53 -13.15
N SER A 77 6.23 -6.20 -14.43
CA SER A 77 6.97 -5.06 -14.99
C SER A 77 6.46 -3.72 -14.46
N LYS A 78 5.14 -3.57 -14.31
CA LYS A 78 4.50 -2.35 -13.81
C LYS A 78 4.85 -2.09 -12.34
N GLU A 79 4.80 -3.12 -11.50
CA GLU A 79 5.12 -3.04 -10.07
C GLU A 79 6.63 -3.16 -9.78
N ARG A 80 7.45 -3.34 -10.82
CA ARG A 80 8.90 -3.57 -10.72
C ARG A 80 9.26 -4.77 -9.83
N VAL A 81 8.43 -5.81 -9.87
CA VAL A 81 8.62 -7.06 -9.14
C VAL A 81 9.16 -8.14 -10.08
N THR A 82 10.13 -8.91 -9.60
CA THR A 82 10.72 -10.04 -10.32
C THR A 82 10.01 -11.35 -10.01
N GLU A 83 10.06 -12.32 -10.92
CA GLU A 83 9.54 -13.67 -10.67
C GLU A 83 10.20 -14.33 -9.45
N GLN A 84 11.48 -14.02 -9.20
CA GLN A 84 12.22 -14.53 -8.05
C GLN A 84 11.65 -14.05 -6.72
N GLU A 85 11.18 -12.80 -6.64
CA GLU A 85 10.51 -12.26 -5.45
C GLU A 85 9.17 -12.95 -5.21
N VAL A 86 8.39 -13.21 -6.26
CA VAL A 86 7.14 -13.98 -6.16
C VAL A 86 7.41 -15.40 -5.67
N LEU A 87 8.41 -16.08 -6.22
CA LEU A 87 8.81 -17.42 -5.77
C LEU A 87 9.34 -17.42 -4.33
N ALA A 88 10.05 -16.37 -3.91
CA ALA A 88 10.49 -16.21 -2.53
C ALA A 88 9.31 -16.01 -1.57
N ALA A 89 8.30 -15.22 -1.96
CA ALA A 89 7.08 -15.04 -1.21
C ALA A 89 6.32 -16.37 -1.03
N ILE A 90 6.18 -17.16 -2.11
CA ILE A 90 5.56 -18.49 -2.06
C ILE A 90 6.30 -19.42 -1.08
N ARG A 91 7.63 -19.46 -1.16
CA ARG A 91 8.46 -20.26 -0.24
C ARG A 91 8.33 -19.79 1.22
N SER A 92 8.21 -18.49 1.45
CA SER A 92 8.06 -17.93 2.80
C SER A 92 6.76 -18.38 3.49
N GLN A 93 5.72 -18.69 2.71
CA GLN A 93 4.47 -19.28 3.21
C GLN A 93 4.53 -20.82 3.36
N GLY A 94 5.69 -21.44 3.17
CA GLY A 94 5.87 -22.88 3.33
C GLY A 94 5.37 -23.72 2.14
N THR A 95 5.06 -23.09 1.01
CA THR A 95 4.67 -23.81 -0.22
C THR A 95 5.90 -23.95 -1.13
N ALA A 96 6.24 -25.19 -1.51
CA ALA A 96 7.37 -25.49 -2.39
C ALA A 96 6.96 -25.74 -3.85
N ASP A 97 5.69 -26.13 -4.06
CA ASP A 97 5.16 -26.46 -5.38
C ASP A 97 4.22 -25.36 -5.90
N LEU A 98 4.58 -24.81 -7.05
CA LEU A 98 3.84 -23.75 -7.72
C LEU A 98 2.44 -24.22 -8.17
N ALA A 99 2.24 -25.52 -8.41
CA ALA A 99 0.96 -26.08 -8.80
C ALA A 99 -0.12 -25.95 -7.70
N ASN A 100 0.29 -25.84 -6.44
CA ASN A 100 -0.62 -25.64 -5.31
C ASN A 100 -1.01 -24.15 -5.12
N VAL A 101 -0.27 -23.23 -5.75
CA VAL A 101 -0.53 -21.79 -5.64
C VAL A 101 -1.54 -21.39 -6.70
N ARG A 102 -2.60 -20.73 -6.25
CA ARG A 102 -3.68 -20.26 -7.12
C ARG A 102 -3.50 -18.82 -7.55
N ALA A 103 -3.02 -17.97 -6.65
CA ALA A 103 -2.74 -16.58 -6.92
C ALA A 103 -1.63 -16.04 -6.02
N VAL A 104 -0.90 -15.02 -6.51
CA VAL A 104 -0.06 -14.16 -5.67
C VAL A 104 -0.42 -12.71 -5.94
N VAL A 105 -0.67 -11.97 -4.87
CA VAL A 105 -1.09 -10.57 -4.89
C VAL A 105 -0.03 -9.73 -4.18
N LEU A 106 0.36 -8.62 -4.80
CA LEU A 106 1.12 -7.56 -4.15
C LEU A 106 0.13 -6.63 -3.44
N GLU A 107 0.23 -6.55 -2.12
CA GLU A 107 -0.62 -5.71 -1.29
C GLU A 107 -0.14 -4.26 -1.27
N THR A 108 -1.01 -3.36 -0.83
CA THR A 108 -0.76 -1.91 -0.83
C THR A 108 0.38 -1.47 0.10
N ASP A 109 0.73 -2.32 1.07
CA ASP A 109 1.84 -2.11 2.00
C ASP A 109 3.16 -2.73 1.51
N GLY A 110 3.17 -3.28 0.29
CA GLY A 110 4.32 -3.96 -0.32
C GLY A 110 4.51 -5.41 0.13
N SER A 111 3.60 -5.95 0.95
CA SER A 111 3.62 -7.36 1.33
C SER A 111 3.06 -8.25 0.21
N PHE A 112 3.38 -9.54 0.27
CA PHE A 112 2.89 -10.54 -0.68
C PHE A 112 1.86 -11.45 -0.02
N SER A 113 0.67 -11.51 -0.61
CA SER A 113 -0.38 -12.47 -0.27
C SER A 113 -0.35 -13.64 -1.23
N VAL A 114 -0.08 -14.85 -0.74
CA VAL A 114 -0.16 -16.09 -1.53
C VAL A 114 -1.48 -16.79 -1.21
N VAL A 115 -2.24 -17.12 -2.24
CA VAL A 115 -3.52 -17.83 -2.13
C VAL A 115 -3.32 -19.26 -2.60
N VAL A 116 -3.52 -20.22 -1.70
CA VAL A 116 -3.50 -21.66 -1.98
C VAL A 116 -4.95 -22.14 -1.98
N ALA A 117 -5.42 -22.60 -3.13
CA ALA A 117 -6.78 -23.10 -3.28
C ALA A 117 -6.86 -24.15 -4.40
N PRO A 118 -7.73 -25.17 -4.27
CA PRO A 118 -7.99 -26.10 -5.36
C PRO A 118 -8.49 -25.38 -6.62
N HIS A 119 -8.13 -25.91 -7.78
CA HIS A 119 -8.61 -25.39 -9.07
C HIS A 119 -10.14 -25.43 -9.10
N GLY A 120 -10.77 -24.34 -9.55
CA GLY A 120 -12.23 -24.19 -9.59
C GLY A 120 -12.88 -23.69 -8.29
N SER A 121 -12.12 -23.45 -7.22
CA SER A 121 -12.66 -22.83 -6.00
C SER A 121 -12.97 -21.35 -6.23
N PRO A 122 -14.06 -20.80 -5.67
CA PRO A 122 -14.38 -19.38 -5.80
C PRO A 122 -13.34 -18.51 -5.07
N LEU A 123 -12.74 -17.56 -5.78
CA LEU A 123 -11.71 -16.64 -5.25
C LEU A 123 -12.31 -15.28 -4.88
N THR A 124 -13.28 -15.28 -3.96
CA THR A 124 -14.03 -14.08 -3.57
C THR A 124 -13.16 -12.98 -2.97
N THR A 125 -12.02 -13.33 -2.38
CA THR A 125 -11.03 -12.38 -1.83
C THR A 125 -10.28 -11.61 -2.92
N LEU A 126 -10.25 -12.09 -4.16
CA LEU A 126 -9.53 -11.43 -5.27
C LEU A 126 -10.38 -10.42 -6.04
N ARG A 127 -11.64 -10.18 -5.64
CA ARG A 127 -12.58 -9.31 -6.38
C ARG A 127 -12.15 -7.85 -6.54
N HIS A 128 -11.32 -7.36 -5.64
CA HIS A 128 -10.82 -5.98 -5.62
C HIS A 128 -9.35 -5.88 -6.06
N VAL A 129 -8.78 -6.99 -6.55
CA VAL A 129 -7.39 -7.07 -6.99
C VAL A 129 -7.31 -6.73 -8.47
N GLN A 130 -6.44 -5.78 -8.80
CA GLN A 130 -6.21 -5.37 -10.17
C GLN A 130 -5.60 -6.53 -10.97
N GLY A 131 -6.23 -6.87 -12.10
CA GLY A 131 -5.84 -8.03 -12.93
C GLY A 131 -6.55 -9.33 -12.59
N SER A 132 -7.51 -9.33 -11.66
CA SER A 132 -8.39 -10.48 -11.41
C SER A 132 -9.18 -10.87 -12.69
N PRO A 133 -9.32 -12.17 -13.01
CA PRO A 133 -10.03 -12.62 -14.22
C PRO A 133 -11.52 -12.26 -14.22
N ASP A 134 -12.11 -12.15 -13.02
CA ASP A 134 -13.49 -11.68 -12.84
C ASP A 134 -13.48 -10.14 -12.77
N GLY A 135 -13.15 -9.52 -13.90
CA GLY A 135 -13.25 -8.08 -14.07
C GLY A 135 -14.70 -7.63 -13.94
N VAL A 136 -15.12 -7.24 -12.73
CA VAL A 136 -16.36 -6.53 -12.40
C VAL A 136 -17.65 -7.26 -12.79
N SER A 137 -18.32 -7.87 -11.81
CA SER A 137 -19.79 -7.85 -11.73
C SER A 137 -20.25 -7.83 -10.26
N PRO A 138 -21.12 -6.88 -9.87
CA PRO A 138 -21.66 -6.77 -8.52
C PRO A 138 -22.51 -8.01 -8.17
N PRO A 139 -22.81 -8.25 -6.88
CA PRO A 139 -23.91 -9.15 -6.54
C PRO A 139 -25.20 -8.55 -7.11
N SER A 140 -25.87 -9.27 -8.00
CA SER A 140 -27.29 -9.09 -8.19
C SER A 140 -27.97 -9.42 -6.86
N GLU A 141 -28.48 -8.39 -6.19
CA GLU A 141 -29.39 -8.55 -5.06
C GLU A 141 -30.52 -9.52 -5.46
N VAL A 142 -30.75 -10.52 -4.62
CA VAL A 142 -32.05 -11.15 -4.40
C VAL A 142 -32.20 -11.31 -2.90
#